data_AF-A0A2E2EDD2-F1
#
_entry.id   AF-A0A2E2EDD2-F1
#
_cell.length_a   1.000
_cell.length_b   1.000
_cell.length_c   1.000
_cell.angle_alpha   90.00
_cell.angle_beta   90.00
_cell.angle_gamma   90.00
#
_symmetry.space_group_name_H-M   'P 1'
#
loop_
_entity.id
_entity.type
_entity.pdbx_description
1 polymer ?
#
loop_
_entity_poly.entity_id
_entity_poly.type
_entity_poly.pdbx_seq_one_letter_code
_entity_poly.pdbx_strand_id
1 'polypeptide(L)'
;MNRLSLFLSLVILFGCSSIHFQSSHAIPSSFNYENIKGKEVSLKVTEPFYMWGIVPKERIVEVDKVFVKKGFSSVSDIKIKEIDTVKKGLWMFFTFGMYYPQSFEISGYVN
;
A
#
# COMPACT_ATOMS: atom_id res chain seq x y z
N MET A 1 -1.05 41.09 8.71
CA MET A 1 -0.54 39.76 8.31
C MET A 1 -0.54 38.83 9.52
N ASN A 2 -1.04 37.60 9.37
CA ASN A 2 -0.46 36.40 10.03
C ASN A 2 -1.14 35.67 11.20
N ARG A 3 -2.38 35.93 11.65
CA ARG A 3 -3.06 34.93 12.51
C ARG A 3 -3.62 33.75 11.72
N LEU A 4 -4.29 34.02 10.59
CA LEU A 4 -4.80 32.98 9.71
C LEU A 4 -3.67 32.16 9.04
N SER A 5 -2.57 32.82 8.68
CA SER A 5 -1.38 32.18 8.08
C SER A 5 -0.66 31.24 9.06
N LEU A 6 -0.59 31.62 10.35
CA LEU A 6 -0.02 30.76 11.39
C LEU A 6 -0.87 29.50 11.64
N PHE A 7 -2.20 29.62 11.67
CA PHE A 7 -3.08 28.45 11.78
C PHE A 7 -2.98 27.53 10.56
N LEU A 8 -2.88 28.09 9.35
CA LEU A 8 -2.75 27.30 8.13
C LEU A 8 -1.41 26.54 8.06
N SER A 9 -0.32 27.14 8.55
CA SER A 9 0.98 26.44 8.67
C SER A 9 0.96 25.29 9.66
N LEU A 10 0.20 25.39 10.75
CA LEU A 10 0.14 24.35 11.79
C LEU A 10 -0.58 23.08 11.31
N VAL A 11 -1.59 23.22 10.44
CA VAL A 11 -2.41 22.09 9.94
C VAL A 11 -1.64 21.19 8.97
N ILE A 12 -0.63 21.72 8.26
CA ILE A 12 0.12 20.98 7.23
C ILE A 12 1.07 19.93 7.85
N LEU A 13 1.40 20.04 9.14
CA LEU A 13 2.40 19.18 9.80
C LEU A 13 1.85 17.82 10.29
N PHE A 14 0.54 17.60 10.29
CA PHE A 14 -0.08 16.40 10.90
C PHE A 14 -0.43 15.27 9.91
N GLY A 15 -0.18 15.44 8.61
CA GLY A 15 -0.74 14.59 7.56
C GLY A 15 0.18 13.54 6.93
N CYS A 16 1.28 13.15 7.57
CA CYS A 16 2.17 12.13 6.97
C CYS A 16 1.79 10.72 7.45
N SER A 17 1.16 9.94 6.57
CA SER A 17 0.93 8.51 6.73
C SER A 17 1.92 7.71 5.90
N SER A 18 2.38 6.56 6.39
CA SER A 18 3.27 5.67 5.64
C SER A 18 2.72 4.26 5.49
N ILE A 19 3.12 3.62 4.39
CA ILE A 19 2.90 2.19 4.16
C ILE A 19 4.25 1.50 4.05
N HIS A 20 4.41 0.45 4.83
CA HIS A 20 5.59 -0.39 4.84
C HIS A 20 5.22 -1.75 4.28
N PHE A 21 5.90 -2.15 3.22
CA PHE A 21 5.84 -3.51 2.70
C PHE A 21 6.96 -4.32 3.34
N GLN A 22 6.60 -5.42 4.01
CA GLN A 22 7.57 -6.27 4.68
C GLN A 22 7.33 -7.74 4.34
N SER A 23 8.42 -8.51 4.37
CA SER A 23 8.34 -9.97 4.41
C SER A 23 8.05 -10.41 5.84
N SER A 24 7.20 -11.42 5.98
CA SER A 24 6.89 -12.09 7.24
C SER A 24 7.62 -13.42 7.39
N HIS A 25 8.37 -13.82 6.36
CA HIS A 25 9.02 -15.12 6.22
C HIS A 25 8.05 -16.31 6.31
N ALA A 26 6.75 -16.09 6.06
CA ALA A 26 5.76 -17.16 6.03
C ALA A 26 6.00 -18.16 4.89
N ILE A 27 6.58 -17.68 3.78
CA ILE A 27 7.05 -18.49 2.65
C ILE A 27 8.42 -17.96 2.20
N PRO A 28 9.24 -18.78 1.50
CA PRO A 28 10.45 -18.29 0.84
C PRO A 28 10.07 -17.20 -0.16
N SER A 29 10.52 -15.97 0.11
CA SER A 29 10.26 -14.77 -0.67
C SER A 29 11.57 -14.07 -1.01
N SER A 30 11.86 -13.85 -2.30
CA SER A 30 13.02 -13.06 -2.72
C SER A 30 12.61 -11.88 -3.61
N PHE A 31 13.19 -10.71 -3.36
CA PHE A 31 13.11 -9.56 -4.27
C PHE A 31 14.11 -9.65 -5.43
N ASN A 32 14.91 -10.74 -5.49
CA ASN A 32 16.00 -10.88 -6.44
C ASN A 32 15.56 -11.63 -7.71
N TYR A 33 16.03 -11.16 -8.87
CA TYR A 33 15.61 -11.60 -10.22
C TYR A 33 16.36 -12.86 -10.72
N GLU A 34 17.45 -13.26 -10.05
CA GLU A 34 18.41 -14.26 -10.58
C GLU A 34 17.88 -15.69 -10.71
N ASN A 35 16.69 -16.02 -10.19
CA ASN A 35 16.12 -17.37 -10.29
C ASN A 35 14.59 -17.35 -10.49
N ILE A 36 14.11 -16.66 -11.52
CA ILE A 36 12.71 -16.70 -11.89
C ILE A 36 12.36 -18.10 -12.42
N LYS A 37 11.53 -18.83 -11.66
CA LYS A 37 10.90 -20.08 -12.08
C LYS A 37 9.40 -19.99 -11.78
N GLY A 38 8.58 -20.41 -12.74
CA GLY A 38 7.13 -20.50 -12.55
C GLY A 38 6.33 -19.42 -13.28
N LYS A 39 5.07 -19.21 -12.85
CA LYS A 39 4.13 -18.28 -13.47
C LYS A 39 4.11 -16.95 -12.71
N GLU A 40 4.09 -15.84 -13.42
CA GLU A 40 3.83 -14.53 -12.80
C GLU A 40 2.36 -14.46 -12.37
N VAL A 41 2.13 -14.10 -11.11
CA VAL A 41 0.81 -13.85 -10.54
C VAL A 41 0.77 -12.43 -10.01
N SER A 42 -0.30 -11.71 -10.34
CA SER A 42 -0.58 -10.38 -9.84
C SER A 42 -1.76 -10.42 -8.87
N LEU A 43 -1.58 -9.81 -7.70
CA LEU A 43 -2.58 -9.71 -6.64
C LEU A 43 -2.83 -8.25 -6.30
N LYS A 44 -4.10 -7.86 -6.28
CA LYS A 44 -4.52 -6.52 -5.88
C LYS A 44 -4.78 -6.47 -4.38
N VAL A 45 -4.15 -5.50 -3.70
CA VAL A 45 -4.37 -5.19 -2.29
C VAL A 45 -4.89 -3.76 -2.19
N THR A 46 -5.94 -3.54 -1.40
CA THR A 46 -6.49 -2.21 -1.13
C THR A 46 -6.47 -1.95 0.36
N GLU A 47 -5.77 -0.88 0.76
CA GLU A 47 -5.69 -0.44 2.14
C GLU A 47 -6.45 0.89 2.31
N PRO A 48 -7.40 0.96 3.25
CA PRO A 48 -8.13 2.18 3.50
C PRO A 48 -7.33 3.12 4.40
N PHE A 49 -7.22 4.39 3.99
CA PHE A 49 -6.78 5.48 4.86
C PHE A 49 -7.94 6.38 5.18
N TYR A 50 -7.96 6.85 6.41
CA TYR A 50 -8.97 7.73 6.95
C TYR A 50 -8.35 8.98 7.54
N MET A 51 -9.17 10.02 7.65
CA MET A 51 -8.81 11.25 8.35
C MET A 51 -7.48 11.83 7.83
N TRP A 52 -7.35 11.99 6.51
CA TRP A 52 -6.13 12.54 5.89
C TRP A 52 -4.84 11.75 6.19
N GLY A 53 -4.96 10.43 6.41
CA GLY A 53 -3.82 9.57 6.75
C GLY A 53 -3.50 9.50 8.25
N ILE A 54 -4.29 10.13 9.12
CA ILE A 54 -4.11 9.98 10.57
C ILE A 54 -4.40 8.52 10.99
N VAL A 55 -5.34 7.86 10.32
CA VAL A 55 -5.75 6.50 10.66
C VAL A 55 -5.71 5.57 9.43
N PRO A 56 -4.88 4.53 9.43
CA PRO A 56 -3.74 4.30 10.33
C PRO A 56 -2.55 5.20 9.94
N LYS A 57 -1.82 5.70 10.93
CA LYS A 57 -0.59 6.48 10.73
C LYS A 57 0.49 5.65 10.01
N GLU A 58 0.58 4.37 10.37
CA GLU A 58 1.51 3.40 9.78
C GLU A 58 0.73 2.14 9.39
N ARG A 59 0.86 1.72 8.15
CA ARG A 59 0.27 0.47 7.64
C ARG A 59 1.38 -0.48 7.28
N ILE A 60 1.33 -1.69 7.81
CA ILE A 60 2.23 -2.76 7.43
C ILE A 60 1.49 -3.76 6.54
N VAL A 61 1.98 -3.96 5.32
CA VAL A 61 1.49 -4.98 4.39
C VAL A 61 2.52 -6.10 4.32
N GLU A 62 2.15 -7.26 4.86
CA GLU A 62 2.99 -8.45 4.84
C GLU A 62 2.81 -9.20 3.51
N VAL A 63 3.77 -9.04 2.61
CA VAL A 63 3.63 -9.47 1.21
C VAL A 63 3.44 -10.99 1.11
N ASP A 64 4.23 -11.76 1.85
CA ASP A 64 4.17 -13.23 1.83
C ASP A 64 2.79 -13.74 2.25
N LYS A 65 2.17 -13.12 3.27
CA LYS A 65 0.83 -13.49 3.71
C LYS A 65 -0.22 -13.23 2.64
N VAL A 66 -0.02 -12.25 1.75
CA VAL A 66 -0.93 -12.00 0.62
C VAL A 66 -0.91 -13.19 -0.34
N PHE A 67 0.27 -13.73 -0.65
CA PHE A 67 0.42 -14.91 -1.51
C PHE A 67 -0.03 -16.21 -0.82
N VAL A 68 0.27 -16.40 0.46
CA VAL A 68 -0.19 -17.56 1.24
C VAL A 68 -1.72 -17.64 1.31
N LYS A 69 -2.40 -16.50 1.51
CA LYS A 69 -3.88 -16.44 1.48
C LYS A 69 -4.48 -16.87 0.14
N LYS A 70 -3.68 -16.84 -0.94
CA LYS A 70 -4.07 -17.31 -2.28
C LYS A 70 -3.64 -18.75 -2.57
N GLY A 71 -2.98 -19.40 -1.62
CA GLY A 71 -2.58 -20.81 -1.70
C GLY A 71 -1.18 -21.04 -2.29
N PHE A 72 -0.36 -20.00 -2.43
CA PHE A 72 1.00 -20.14 -2.94
C PHE A 72 1.99 -20.46 -1.81
N SER A 73 2.96 -21.34 -2.10
CA SER A 73 3.96 -21.85 -1.16
C SER A 73 5.33 -21.19 -1.30
N SER A 74 5.59 -20.49 -2.40
CA SER A 74 6.82 -19.73 -2.65
C SER A 74 6.57 -18.59 -3.63
N VAL A 75 7.33 -17.49 -3.50
CA VAL A 75 7.25 -16.34 -4.40
C VAL A 75 8.64 -15.74 -4.64
N SER A 76 8.92 -15.30 -5.86
CA SER A 76 10.18 -14.66 -6.25
C SER A 76 9.93 -13.43 -7.13
N ASP A 77 10.90 -12.52 -7.19
CA ASP A 77 10.84 -11.25 -7.94
C ASP A 77 9.58 -10.44 -7.63
N ILE A 78 9.36 -10.16 -6.34
CA ILE A 78 8.23 -9.37 -5.87
C ILE A 78 8.33 -7.93 -6.40
N LYS A 79 7.30 -7.49 -7.13
CA LYS A 79 7.13 -6.12 -7.61
C LYS A 79 5.89 -5.52 -7.00
N ILE A 80 6.00 -4.26 -6.59
CA ILE A 80 4.92 -3.52 -5.95
C ILE A 80 4.69 -2.25 -6.75
N LYS A 81 3.45 -2.06 -7.21
CA LYS A 81 3.06 -0.92 -8.03
C LYS A 81 1.80 -0.27 -7.44
N GLU A 82 1.83 1.03 -7.20
CA GLU A 82 0.62 1.77 -6.83
C GLU A 82 -0.32 1.87 -8.03
N ILE A 83 -1.61 1.56 -7.80
CA ILE A 83 -2.66 1.68 -8.80
C ILE A 83 -3.41 3.00 -8.55
N ASP A 84 -3.09 4.01 -9.35
CA ASP A 84 -3.89 5.23 -9.36
C ASP A 84 -5.25 4.96 -10.00
N THR A 85 -6.30 5.11 -9.20
CA THR A 85 -7.68 4.90 -9.64
C THR A 85 -8.44 6.21 -9.59
N VAL A 86 -9.17 6.57 -10.65
CA VAL A 86 -10.06 7.75 -10.63
C VAL A 86 -11.07 7.69 -9.46
N LYS A 87 -11.47 6.48 -9.06
CA LYS A 87 -12.30 6.21 -7.88
C LYS A 87 -11.72 6.78 -6.58
N LYS A 88 -10.39 6.81 -6.43
CA LYS A 88 -9.65 7.39 -5.29
C LYS A 88 -9.98 8.88 -5.14
N GLY A 89 -9.90 9.63 -6.24
CA GLY A 89 -10.26 11.05 -6.29
C GLY A 89 -11.73 11.31 -5.96
N LEU A 90 -12.61 10.46 -6.48
CA LEU A 90 -14.05 10.56 -6.21
C LEU A 90 -14.37 10.33 -4.73
N TRP A 91 -13.75 9.32 -4.10
CA TRP A 91 -13.91 9.06 -2.66
C TRP A 91 -13.38 10.21 -1.81
N MET A 92 -12.20 10.75 -2.14
CA MET A 92 -11.67 11.93 -1.45
C MET A 92 -12.64 13.11 -1.57
N PHE A 93 -13.23 13.35 -2.74
CA PHE A 93 -14.17 14.44 -2.93
C PHE A 93 -15.43 14.26 -2.07
N PHE A 94 -16.11 13.11 -2.16
CA PHE A 94 -17.34 12.86 -1.42
C PHE A 94 -17.17 12.78 0.09
N THR A 95 -15.99 12.36 0.55
CA THR A 95 -15.68 12.27 1.98
C THR A 95 -14.91 13.46 2.50
N PHE A 96 -14.72 14.52 1.69
CA PHE A 96 -13.91 15.68 2.04
C PHE A 96 -12.52 15.29 2.57
N GLY A 97 -11.85 14.34 1.91
CA GLY A 97 -10.52 13.82 2.27
C GLY A 97 -10.50 12.88 3.47
N MET A 98 -11.65 12.57 4.08
CA MET A 98 -11.74 11.70 5.25
C MET A 98 -11.61 10.21 4.92
N TYR A 99 -11.76 9.83 3.66
CA TYR A 99 -11.52 8.47 3.17
C TYR A 99 -10.75 8.49 1.85
N TYR A 100 -9.63 7.76 1.85
CA TYR A 100 -8.70 7.68 0.74
C TYR A 100 -8.15 6.25 0.66
N PRO A 101 -8.80 5.35 -0.12
CA PRO A 101 -8.27 4.01 -0.30
C PRO A 101 -7.06 4.03 -1.25
N GLN A 102 -5.96 3.44 -0.82
CA GLN A 102 -4.80 3.18 -1.69
C GLN A 102 -4.82 1.74 -2.16
N SER A 103 -4.66 1.55 -3.47
CA SER A 103 -4.61 0.22 -4.07
C SER A 103 -3.23 -0.04 -4.63
N PHE A 104 -2.72 -1.22 -4.38
CA PHE A 104 -1.42 -1.69 -4.85
C PHE A 104 -1.60 -2.99 -5.63
N GLU A 105 -0.84 -3.12 -6.68
CA GLU A 105 -0.61 -4.36 -7.40
C GLU A 105 0.69 -4.97 -6.88
N ILE A 106 0.59 -6.19 -6.35
CA ILE A 106 1.73 -6.98 -5.91
C ILE A 106 1.86 -8.13 -6.90
N SER A 107 2.90 -8.11 -7.73
CA SER A 107 3.21 -9.21 -8.63
C SER A 107 4.45 -9.97 -8.19
N GLY A 108 4.52 -11.24 -8.56
CA GLY A 108 5.67 -12.10 -8.29
C GLY A 108 5.52 -13.44 -9.00
N TYR A 109 6.62 -14.15 -9.17
CA TYR A 109 6.66 -15.47 -9.78
C TYR A 109 6.48 -16.55 -8.71
N VAL A 110 5.50 -17.42 -8.93
CA VAL A 110 5.15 -18.52 -8.02
C VAL A 110 5.41 -19.86 -8.70
N ASN A 111 5.83 -20.85 -7.90
CA ASN A 111 6.08 -22.23 -8.32
C ASN A 111 5.00 -23.17 -7.78
#